data_AF-A0A955UA06-F1
#
_entry.id   AF-A0A955UA06-F1
#
_cell.length_a   1.000
_cell.length_b   1.000
_cell.length_c   1.000
_cell.angle_alpha   90.00
_cell.angle_beta   90.00
_cell.angle_gamma   90.00
#
_symmetry.space_group_name_H-M   'P 1'
#
loop_
_entity.id
_entity.type
_entity.pdbx_description
1 polymer ?
#
loop_
_entity_poly.entity_id
_entity_poly.type
_entity_poly.pdbx_seq_one_letter_code
_entity_poly.pdbx_strand_id
1 'polypeptide(L)'
;MTYLFLLKGTIGKPSQELLEAEKVYAIDPWVEWFKHLQQYPENDRFINGTFLLDWTWSKNIGLYFATYEGRGRNRVVSSGDGALWIYDAVSTGQILQTKKLDEIMAMMENAEFLNGDKTFPLIFHPTTQIIQSRSKNQDPIYIAQMDFRYDLADKWISYENQYKKKVFIKLILPEDMKGKAAQYLESKNVVEESVYPE
;
A
#
# COMPACT_ATOMS: atom_id res chain seq x y z
N MET A 1 -7.98 -3.81 24.91
CA MET A 1 -8.66 -2.71 24.19
C MET A 1 -8.88 -3.21 22.77
N THR A 2 -10.11 -3.20 22.25
CA THR A 2 -10.43 -3.76 20.92
C THR A 2 -10.38 -2.64 19.90
N TYR A 3 -9.35 -2.63 19.04
CA TYR A 3 -9.18 -1.62 17.99
C TYR A 3 -10.09 -1.96 16.80
N LEU A 4 -10.96 -1.03 16.41
CA LEU A 4 -11.96 -1.18 15.35
C LEU A 4 -11.65 -0.15 14.26
N PHE A 5 -11.30 -0.61 13.05
CA PHE A 5 -11.02 0.28 11.92
C PHE A 5 -12.25 0.49 11.06
N LEU A 6 -12.56 1.75 10.81
CA LEU A 6 -13.55 2.16 9.82
C LEU A 6 -12.83 2.38 8.48
N LEU A 7 -12.63 1.30 7.73
CA LEU A 7 -12.34 1.42 6.30
C LEU A 7 -13.69 1.71 5.63
N LYS A 8 -13.80 2.84 4.93
CA LYS A 8 -14.96 3.33 4.16
C LYS A 8 -16.17 2.36 4.10
N GLY A 9 -16.93 2.23 5.20
CA GLY A 9 -18.19 1.48 5.29
C GLY A 9 -18.25 0.14 6.05
N THR A 10 -17.14 -0.49 6.46
CA THR A 10 -17.20 -1.73 7.26
C THR A 10 -16.03 -1.82 8.23
N ILE A 11 -16.19 -2.66 9.26
CA ILE A 11 -15.22 -2.85 10.32
C ILE A 11 -14.39 -4.10 10.00
N GLY A 12 -13.08 -3.94 9.82
CA GLY A 12 -12.14 -5.05 9.60
C GLY A 12 -11.01 -5.07 10.63
N LYS A 13 -10.45 -6.25 10.90
CA LYS A 13 -9.29 -6.45 11.79
C LYS A 13 -8.57 -7.77 11.48
N PRO A 14 -7.31 -7.93 11.92
CA PRO A 14 -6.61 -9.21 11.86
C PRO A 14 -7.38 -10.33 12.57
N SER A 15 -7.24 -11.56 12.05
CA SER A 15 -7.80 -12.74 12.69
C SER A 15 -7.11 -13.04 14.03
N GLN A 16 -7.77 -13.82 14.88
CA GLN A 16 -7.18 -14.29 16.13
C GLN A 16 -5.87 -15.07 15.88
N GLU A 17 -5.82 -15.83 14.79
CA GLU A 17 -4.65 -16.59 14.36
C GLU A 17 -3.46 -15.66 14.05
N LEU A 18 -3.69 -14.53 13.37
CA LEU A 18 -2.63 -13.53 13.11
C LEU A 18 -2.15 -12.84 14.39
N LEU A 19 -3.05 -12.56 15.34
CA LEU A 19 -2.69 -12.00 16.65
C LEU A 19 -1.89 -13.00 17.50
N GLU A 20 -2.14 -14.30 17.35
CA GLU A 20 -1.35 -15.34 18.00
C GLU A 20 0.01 -15.53 17.31
N ALA A 21 0.04 -15.46 15.98
CA ALA A 21 1.26 -15.54 15.18
C ALA A 21 2.24 -14.40 15.50
N GLU A 22 1.77 -13.19 15.82
CA GLU A 22 2.62 -12.11 16.30
C GLU A 22 3.47 -12.49 17.52
N LYS A 23 2.91 -13.26 18.47
CA LYS A 23 3.62 -13.67 19.69
C LYS A 23 4.76 -14.66 19.40
N VAL A 24 4.69 -15.37 18.28
CA VAL A 24 5.63 -16.42 17.89
C VAL A 24 6.65 -15.91 16.89
N TYR A 25 6.20 -15.15 15.90
CA TYR A 25 6.99 -14.75 14.74
C TYR A 25 7.37 -13.27 14.74
N ALA A 26 6.94 -12.48 15.74
CA ALA A 26 7.20 -11.04 15.82
C ALA A 26 6.80 -10.26 14.55
N ILE A 27 5.76 -10.74 13.87
CA ILE A 27 5.13 -10.08 12.72
C ILE A 27 4.23 -8.92 13.19
N ASP A 28 3.82 -8.07 12.24
CA ASP A 28 2.74 -7.11 12.43
C ASP A 28 1.42 -7.69 11.89
N PRO A 29 0.44 -8.06 12.75
CA PRO A 29 -0.82 -8.67 12.33
C PRO A 29 -1.63 -7.83 11.34
N TRP A 30 -1.54 -6.50 11.44
CA TRP A 30 -2.28 -5.62 10.56
C TRP A 30 -1.66 -5.60 9.18
N VAL A 31 -0.34 -5.48 9.09
CA VAL A 31 0.35 -5.54 7.80
C VAL A 31 0.11 -6.89 7.11
N GLU A 32 0.13 -7.99 7.85
CA GLU A 32 -0.19 -9.32 7.30
C GLU A 32 -1.64 -9.42 6.80
N TRP A 33 -2.58 -8.82 7.52
CA TRP A 33 -3.96 -8.75 7.09
C TRP A 33 -4.13 -7.90 5.81
N PHE A 34 -3.47 -6.74 5.70
CA PHE A 34 -3.49 -5.93 4.48
C PHE A 34 -2.82 -6.63 3.30
N LYS A 35 -1.70 -7.32 3.54
CA LYS A 35 -1.06 -8.20 2.54
C LYS A 35 -2.02 -9.26 2.04
N HIS A 36 -2.74 -9.91 2.96
CA HIS A 36 -3.76 -10.86 2.58
C HIS A 36 -4.82 -10.20 1.69
N LEU A 37 -5.37 -9.04 2.05
CA LEU A 37 -6.36 -8.34 1.22
C LEU A 37 -5.83 -8.03 -0.19
N GLN A 38 -4.61 -7.51 -0.31
CA GLN A 38 -3.96 -7.23 -1.59
C GLN A 38 -3.78 -8.50 -2.46
N GLN A 39 -3.44 -9.64 -1.83
CA GLN A 39 -3.20 -10.91 -2.52
C GLN A 39 -4.46 -11.72 -2.85
N TYR A 40 -5.59 -11.38 -2.23
CA TYR A 40 -6.89 -12.01 -2.48
C TYR A 40 -7.92 -10.95 -2.87
N PRO A 41 -7.77 -10.30 -4.04
CA PRO A 41 -8.69 -9.24 -4.49
C PRO A 41 -10.13 -9.71 -4.66
N GLU A 42 -10.37 -11.02 -4.79
CA GLU A 42 -11.71 -11.62 -4.73
C GLU A 42 -12.39 -11.47 -3.36
N ASN A 43 -11.59 -11.38 -2.30
CA ASN A 43 -12.03 -11.14 -0.92
C ASN A 43 -12.12 -9.65 -0.60
N ASP A 44 -11.69 -8.78 -1.51
CA ASP A 44 -11.81 -7.34 -1.36
C ASP A 44 -13.28 -6.93 -1.51
N ARG A 45 -13.96 -6.84 -0.36
CA ARG A 45 -15.35 -6.39 -0.26
C ARG A 45 -15.45 -4.87 -0.13
N PHE A 46 -14.36 -4.12 -0.38
CA PHE A 46 -14.27 -2.70 -0.06
C PHE A 46 -13.90 -1.76 -1.21
N ILE A 47 -14.07 -0.48 -0.91
CA ILE A 47 -14.16 0.66 -1.82
C ILE A 47 -12.78 1.07 -2.36
N ASN A 48 -12.72 1.46 -3.63
CA ASN A 48 -11.59 2.18 -4.22
C ASN A 48 -11.09 3.31 -3.29
N GLY A 49 -9.84 3.20 -2.85
CA GLY A 49 -9.16 4.16 -1.98
C GLY A 49 -9.29 3.82 -0.50
N THR A 50 -8.32 3.07 0.00
CA THR A 50 -8.11 2.74 1.42
C THR A 50 -7.14 3.71 2.09
N PHE A 51 -7.19 3.74 3.42
CA PHE A 51 -6.28 4.50 4.29
C PHE A 51 -4.80 4.08 4.14
N LEU A 52 -4.59 2.93 3.51
CA LEU A 52 -3.30 2.40 3.11
C LEU A 52 -3.32 2.17 1.60
N LEU A 53 -2.33 2.69 0.88
CA LEU A 53 -2.14 2.38 -0.52
C LEU A 53 -1.40 1.05 -0.66
N ASP A 54 -1.89 0.18 -1.54
CA ASP A 54 -1.15 -1.01 -1.98
C ASP A 54 0.17 -0.56 -2.63
N TRP A 55 1.29 -1.05 -2.09
CA TRP A 55 2.62 -0.68 -2.56
C TRP A 55 3.48 -1.93 -2.77
N THR A 56 4.51 -1.81 -3.60
CA THR A 56 5.51 -2.84 -3.84
C THR A 56 6.89 -2.23 -4.13
N TRP A 57 7.97 -2.87 -3.70
CA TRP A 57 9.32 -2.51 -4.16
C TRP A 57 9.59 -2.91 -5.62
N SER A 58 8.80 -3.81 -6.18
CA SER A 58 8.97 -4.27 -7.55
C SER A 58 8.34 -3.30 -8.54
N LYS A 59 9.18 -2.55 -9.26
CA LYS A 59 8.72 -1.63 -10.32
C LYS A 59 7.81 -2.29 -11.36
N ASN A 60 8.02 -3.57 -11.66
CA ASN A 60 7.21 -4.27 -12.65
C ASN A 60 5.84 -4.64 -12.07
N ILE A 61 5.76 -5.02 -10.79
CA ILE A 61 4.47 -5.26 -10.12
C ILE A 61 3.71 -3.93 -9.96
N GLY A 62 4.40 -2.83 -9.63
CA GLY A 62 3.78 -1.50 -9.59
C GLY A 62 3.24 -1.08 -10.95
N LEU A 63 4.01 -1.29 -12.03
CA LEU A 63 3.55 -1.04 -13.40
C LEU A 63 2.39 -1.95 -13.80
N TYR A 64 2.37 -3.20 -13.34
CA TYR A 64 1.25 -4.13 -13.55
C TYR A 64 -0.05 -3.54 -12.98
N PHE A 65 -0.05 -3.04 -11.74
CA PHE A 65 -1.23 -2.41 -11.15
C PHE A 65 -1.66 -1.11 -11.86
N ALA A 66 -0.72 -0.36 -12.45
CA ALA A 66 -1.03 0.81 -13.27
C ALA A 66 -1.57 0.46 -14.67
N THR A 67 -1.35 -0.78 -15.14
CA THR A 67 -1.72 -1.25 -16.48
C THR A 67 -3.06 -2.01 -16.47
N TYR A 68 -3.30 -2.86 -15.47
CA TYR A 68 -4.44 -3.77 -15.43
C TYR A 68 -5.47 -3.38 -14.36
N GLU A 69 -6.76 -3.46 -14.69
CA GLU A 69 -7.87 -3.33 -13.75
C GLU A 69 -8.72 -4.61 -13.70
N GLY A 70 -9.57 -4.74 -12.68
CA GLY A 70 -10.47 -5.88 -12.51
C GLY A 70 -10.37 -6.52 -11.12
N ARG A 71 -11.14 -7.60 -10.92
CA ARG A 71 -11.17 -8.36 -9.66
C ARG A 71 -10.94 -9.85 -9.93
N GLY A 72 -10.24 -10.51 -9.04
CA GLY A 72 -9.88 -11.93 -9.21
C GLY A 72 -9.11 -12.16 -10.52
N ARG A 73 -9.35 -13.30 -11.18
CA ARG A 73 -8.65 -13.80 -12.38
C ARG A 73 -9.07 -13.19 -13.73
N ASN A 74 -9.79 -12.09 -13.69
CA ASN A 74 -10.37 -11.48 -14.89
C ASN A 74 -9.84 -10.07 -15.09
N ARG A 75 -8.55 -9.86 -14.79
CA ARG A 75 -7.93 -8.56 -14.98
C ARG A 75 -7.71 -8.29 -16.46
N VAL A 76 -8.06 -7.09 -16.89
CA VAL A 76 -7.94 -6.63 -18.28
C VAL A 76 -7.07 -5.39 -18.31
N VAL A 77 -6.49 -5.11 -19.48
CA VAL A 77 -5.82 -3.82 -19.71
C VAL A 77 -6.86 -2.73 -19.48
N SER A 78 -6.57 -1.86 -18.52
CA SER A 78 -7.53 -0.89 -18.03
C SER A 78 -7.81 0.22 -19.05
N SER A 79 -9.07 0.68 -19.07
CA SER A 79 -9.47 1.84 -19.87
C SER A 79 -9.09 3.16 -19.18
N GLY A 80 -8.61 4.15 -19.93
CA GLY A 80 -8.11 5.42 -19.40
C GLY A 80 -6.66 5.40 -18.91
N ASP A 81 -6.21 6.46 -18.25
CA ASP A 81 -4.82 6.61 -17.80
C ASP A 81 -4.53 5.82 -16.51
N GLY A 82 -3.33 5.26 -16.41
CA GLY A 82 -2.77 4.70 -15.19
C GLY A 82 -1.87 5.71 -14.47
N ALA A 83 -1.64 5.51 -13.18
CA ALA A 83 -0.65 6.29 -12.43
C ALA A 83 0.23 5.37 -11.58
N LEU A 84 1.55 5.49 -11.76
CA LEU A 84 2.56 4.88 -10.90
C LEU A 84 3.19 5.97 -10.04
N TRP A 85 3.10 5.81 -8.73
CA TRP A 85 3.76 6.70 -7.78
C TRP A 85 5.06 6.03 -7.32
N ILE A 86 6.17 6.67 -7.60
CA ILE A 86 7.50 6.25 -7.15
C ILE A 86 7.87 7.15 -5.99
N TYR A 87 8.23 6.56 -4.85
CA TYR A 87 8.54 7.30 -3.63
C TYR A 87 9.98 7.06 -3.19
N ASP A 88 10.62 8.10 -2.67
CA ASP A 88 11.92 8.04 -2.04
C ASP A 88 11.77 7.98 -0.51
N ALA A 89 11.91 6.79 0.05
CA ALA A 89 11.80 6.56 1.48
C ALA A 89 12.88 7.22 2.34
N VAL A 90 14.02 7.58 1.74
CA VAL A 90 15.11 8.26 2.45
C VAL A 90 14.78 9.74 2.60
N SER A 91 14.05 10.32 1.65
CA SER A 91 13.73 11.74 1.63
C SER A 91 12.85 12.20 2.80
N THR A 92 12.11 11.29 3.44
CA THR A 92 11.04 11.60 4.40
C THR A 92 11.41 11.29 5.87
N GLY A 93 12.57 10.66 6.09
CA GLY A 93 13.05 10.28 7.42
C GLY A 93 12.42 9.01 7.98
N GLN A 94 12.89 8.58 9.15
CA GLN A 94 12.59 7.25 9.72
C GLN A 94 11.47 7.23 10.78
N ILE A 95 10.76 8.34 11.01
CA ILE A 95 10.24 8.65 12.35
C ILE A 95 9.21 7.64 12.89
N LEU A 96 8.56 6.80 12.07
CA LEU A 96 7.63 5.76 12.54
C LEU A 96 7.67 4.45 11.72
N GLN A 97 8.66 4.27 10.84
CA GLN A 97 8.78 3.08 9.97
C GLN A 97 9.01 1.78 10.75
N THR A 98 9.45 1.88 12.01
CA THR A 98 9.79 0.75 12.88
C THR A 98 8.70 0.39 13.88
N LYS A 99 7.61 1.15 13.93
CA LYS A 99 6.48 0.87 14.82
C LYS A 99 5.53 -0.11 14.15
N LYS A 100 4.80 -0.85 14.96
CA LYS A 100 3.68 -1.64 14.47
C LYS A 100 2.52 -0.73 14.11
N LEU A 101 1.71 -1.16 13.14
CA LEU A 101 0.61 -0.35 12.65
C LEU A 101 -0.42 -0.07 13.76
N ASP A 102 -0.66 -1.00 14.69
CA ASP A 102 -1.57 -0.77 15.82
C ASP A 102 -1.07 0.35 16.76
N GLU A 103 0.24 0.38 17.04
CA GLU A 103 0.86 1.46 17.82
C GLU A 103 0.71 2.80 17.10
N ILE A 104 0.95 2.81 15.78
CA ILE A 104 0.79 4.01 14.96
C ILE A 104 -0.66 4.47 15.00
N MET A 105 -1.61 3.57 14.80
CA MET A 105 -3.02 3.90 14.80
C MET A 105 -3.48 4.42 16.17
N ALA A 106 -2.99 3.85 17.27
CA ALA A 106 -3.21 4.40 18.61
C ALA A 106 -2.60 5.80 18.79
N MET A 107 -1.48 6.11 18.12
CA MET A 107 -0.95 7.47 18.10
C MET A 107 -1.86 8.45 17.35
N MET A 108 -2.57 8.00 16.31
CA MET A 108 -3.48 8.83 15.51
C MET A 108 -4.70 9.32 16.29
N GLU A 109 -5.14 8.53 17.26
CA GLU A 109 -6.29 8.87 18.12
C GLU A 109 -5.98 10.02 19.09
N ASN A 110 -4.69 10.35 19.30
CA ASN A 110 -4.30 11.43 20.20
C ASN A 110 -4.47 12.81 19.55
N ALA A 111 -5.07 13.76 20.27
CA ALA A 111 -5.36 15.11 19.79
C ALA A 111 -4.12 15.88 19.26
N GLU A 112 -2.92 15.61 19.79
CA GLU A 112 -1.66 16.19 19.27
C GLU A 112 -1.33 15.74 17.85
N PHE A 113 -1.75 14.54 17.45
CA PHE A 113 -1.53 14.00 16.12
C PHE A 113 -2.40 14.71 15.07
N LEU A 114 -3.63 15.06 15.44
CA LEU A 114 -4.59 15.78 14.60
C LEU A 114 -4.25 17.26 14.40
N ASN A 115 -3.33 17.81 15.21
CA ASN A 115 -2.93 19.22 15.20
C ASN A 115 -1.90 19.58 14.10
N GLY A 116 -1.51 18.64 13.23
CA GLY A 116 -0.95 18.96 11.90
C GLY A 116 0.56 18.76 11.74
N ASP A 117 1.36 18.91 12.80
CA ASP A 117 2.83 18.92 12.66
C ASP A 117 3.48 17.53 12.54
N LYS A 118 2.74 16.46 12.88
CA LYS A 118 3.20 15.05 12.82
C LYS A 118 2.43 14.20 11.79
N THR A 119 1.74 14.85 10.85
CA THR A 119 0.82 14.19 9.89
C THR A 119 1.47 13.78 8.57
N PHE A 120 2.80 13.59 8.56
CA PHE A 120 3.47 13.21 7.33
C PHE A 120 3.10 11.77 6.95
N PRO A 121 2.87 11.45 5.66
CA PRO A 121 2.56 10.08 5.27
C PRO A 121 3.73 9.15 5.56
N LEU A 122 3.43 8.03 6.19
CA LEU A 122 4.43 7.10 6.70
C LEU A 122 4.45 5.85 5.85
N ILE A 123 5.66 5.45 5.48
CA ILE A 123 5.93 4.10 4.98
C ILE A 123 5.92 3.13 6.17
N PHE A 124 5.24 2.01 6.00
CA PHE A 124 5.28 0.87 6.89
C PHE A 124 5.88 -0.31 6.15
N HIS A 125 7.00 -0.78 6.68
CA HIS A 125 7.69 -1.94 6.16
C HIS A 125 8.15 -2.77 7.36
N PRO A 126 7.27 -3.65 7.89
CA PRO A 126 7.64 -4.45 9.04
C PRO A 126 8.85 -5.32 8.70
N THR A 127 9.78 -5.42 9.65
CA THR A 127 11.03 -6.17 9.48
C THR A 127 10.79 -7.66 9.32
N THR A 128 9.68 -8.16 9.87
CA THR A 128 9.30 -9.56 9.83
C THR A 128 7.91 -9.69 9.23
N GLN A 129 7.80 -10.55 8.21
CA GLN A 129 6.55 -10.85 7.53
C GLN A 129 6.44 -12.35 7.31
N ILE A 130 5.22 -12.88 7.33
CA ILE A 130 4.98 -14.27 6.94
C ILE A 130 5.20 -14.38 5.43
N ILE A 131 5.94 -15.40 4.98
CA ILE A 131 6.00 -15.71 3.55
C ILE A 131 4.64 -16.28 3.14
N GLN A 132 3.86 -15.48 2.43
CA GLN A 132 2.63 -15.94 1.80
C GLN A 132 2.96 -16.41 0.38
N SER A 133 2.51 -17.60 0.00
CA SER A 133 2.79 -18.18 -1.33
C SER A 133 2.40 -17.23 -2.47
N ARG A 134 1.24 -16.57 -2.32
CA ARG A 134 0.73 -15.54 -3.24
C ARG A 134 1.60 -14.29 -3.32
N SER A 135 2.18 -13.85 -2.20
CA SER A 135 3.00 -12.64 -2.20
C SER A 135 4.47 -12.91 -2.54
N LYS A 136 4.87 -14.13 -2.95
CA LYS A 136 6.30 -14.47 -3.14
C LYS A 136 7.05 -13.59 -4.15
N ASN A 137 6.32 -12.96 -5.06
CA ASN A 137 6.86 -12.06 -6.10
C ASN A 137 6.63 -10.58 -5.78
N GLN A 138 6.08 -10.28 -4.61
CA GLN A 138 5.75 -8.94 -4.15
C GLN A 138 6.48 -8.70 -2.82
N ASP A 139 7.19 -7.58 -2.74
CA ASP A 139 7.67 -7.06 -1.45
C ASP A 139 6.72 -5.92 -1.04
N PRO A 140 5.58 -6.24 -0.39
CA PRO A 140 4.59 -5.24 -0.07
C PRO A 140 5.13 -4.28 0.98
N ILE A 141 4.85 -3.00 0.73
CA ILE A 141 4.96 -1.93 1.70
C ILE A 141 3.55 -1.37 1.85
N TYR A 142 3.25 -0.70 2.94
CA TYR A 142 2.02 0.08 3.06
C TYR A 142 2.35 1.53 3.35
N ILE A 143 1.55 2.45 2.82
CA ILE A 143 1.66 3.87 3.14
C ILE A 143 0.36 4.32 3.79
N ALA A 144 0.39 4.84 5.02
CA ALA A 144 -0.79 5.53 5.56
C ALA A 144 -0.74 7.00 5.25
N GLN A 145 -1.89 7.49 4.82
CA GLN A 145 -2.21 8.89 4.91
C GLN A 145 -2.71 9.18 6.33
N MET A 146 -2.06 10.10 7.01
CA MET A 146 -2.30 10.34 8.43
C MET A 146 -3.34 11.44 8.71
N ASP A 147 -3.70 12.21 7.68
CA ASP A 147 -4.70 13.29 7.74
C ASP A 147 -5.65 13.15 6.53
N PHE A 148 -6.87 12.70 6.79
CA PHE A 148 -7.88 12.42 5.78
C PHE A 148 -8.41 13.66 5.04
N ARG A 149 -8.10 14.88 5.53
CA ARG A 149 -8.60 16.12 4.93
C ARG A 149 -7.86 16.53 3.66
N TYR A 150 -6.71 15.93 3.39
CA TYR A 150 -5.81 16.32 2.30
C TYR A 150 -5.51 15.12 1.41
N ASP A 151 -5.23 15.33 0.13
CA ASP A 151 -4.69 14.26 -0.70
C ASP A 151 -3.25 13.94 -0.27
N LEU A 152 -2.86 12.66 -0.36
CA LEU A 152 -1.50 12.21 -0.07
C LEU A 152 -0.44 13.00 -0.87
N ALA A 153 -0.74 13.28 -2.13
CA ALA A 153 0.11 14.05 -3.01
C ALA A 153 0.27 15.49 -2.52
N ASP A 154 -0.81 16.12 -2.03
CA ASP A 154 -0.78 17.51 -1.56
C ASP A 154 0.14 17.64 -0.34
N LYS A 155 0.09 16.67 0.58
CA LYS A 155 1.00 16.63 1.74
C LYS A 155 2.45 16.48 1.32
N TRP A 156 2.74 15.59 0.37
CA TRP A 156 4.09 15.44 -0.13
C TRP A 156 4.57 16.68 -0.89
N ILE A 157 3.78 17.25 -1.78
CA ILE A 157 4.12 18.50 -2.50
C ILE A 157 4.43 19.63 -1.51
N SER A 158 3.62 19.77 -0.46
CA SER A 158 3.85 20.77 0.60
C SER A 158 5.21 20.58 1.28
N TYR A 159 5.57 19.33 1.60
CA TYR A 159 6.88 19.00 2.16
C TYR A 159 8.02 19.24 1.18
N GLU A 160 7.87 18.83 -0.08
CA GLU A 160 8.89 19.07 -1.12
C GLU A 160 9.16 20.58 -1.26
N ASN A 161 8.10 21.40 -1.22
CA ASN A 161 8.19 22.85 -1.28
C ASN A 161 8.89 23.46 -0.06
N GLN A 162 8.59 22.96 1.14
CA GLN A 162 9.17 23.44 2.40
C GLN A 162 10.65 23.07 2.53
N TYR A 163 11.00 21.81 2.27
CA TYR A 163 12.34 21.27 2.53
C TYR A 163 13.24 21.22 1.29
N LYS A 164 12.73 21.59 0.12
CA LYS A 164 13.44 21.55 -1.17
C LYS A 164 14.02 20.17 -1.48
N LYS A 165 13.27 19.12 -1.15
CA LYS A 165 13.61 17.71 -1.40
C LYS A 165 12.51 17.05 -2.22
N LYS A 166 12.86 16.24 -3.21
CA LYS A 166 11.86 15.40 -3.89
C LYS A 166 11.55 14.19 -3.00
N VAL A 167 10.26 13.91 -2.84
CA VAL A 167 9.72 12.79 -2.06
C VAL A 167 9.10 11.75 -2.95
N PHE A 168 8.46 12.17 -4.03
CA PHE A 168 7.81 11.25 -4.95
C PHE A 168 7.88 11.73 -6.39
N ILE A 169 7.68 10.81 -7.32
CA ILE A 169 7.46 11.04 -8.74
C ILE A 169 6.15 10.36 -9.10
N LYS A 170 5.20 11.12 -9.67
CA LYS A 170 4.01 10.55 -10.29
C LYS A 170 4.29 10.36 -11.77
N LEU A 171 4.36 9.11 -12.21
CA LEU A 171 4.38 8.75 -13.63
C LEU A 171 2.96 8.46 -14.07
N ILE A 172 2.50 9.18 -15.10
CA ILE A 172 1.25 8.86 -15.78
C ILE A 172 1.58 7.83 -16.86
N LEU A 173 0.80 6.75 -16.91
CA LEU A 173 0.80 5.78 -18.00
C LEU A 173 -0.41 6.08 -18.89
N PRO A 174 -0.23 6.78 -20.02
CA PRO A 174 -1.33 7.10 -20.90
C PRO A 174 -2.05 5.85 -21.41
N GLU A 175 -3.36 5.96 -21.64
CA GLU A 175 -4.17 4.86 -22.16
C GLU A 175 -3.57 4.20 -23.42
N ASP A 176 -3.10 5.01 -24.39
CA ASP A 176 -2.52 4.54 -25.65
C ASP A 176 -1.18 3.80 -25.49
N MET A 177 -0.53 3.93 -24.33
CA MET A 177 0.71 3.25 -23.99
C MET A 177 0.50 1.96 -23.20
N LYS A 178 -0.70 1.71 -22.66
CA LYS A 178 -0.98 0.52 -21.83
C LYS A 178 -0.80 -0.80 -22.59
N GLY A 179 -1.14 -0.84 -23.88
CA GLY A 179 -0.89 -2.04 -24.70
C GLY A 179 0.60 -2.38 -24.82
N LYS A 180 1.47 -1.38 -24.94
CA LYS A 180 2.94 -1.58 -24.94
C LYS A 180 3.45 -1.96 -23.55
N ALA A 181 2.87 -1.39 -22.49
CA ALA A 181 3.21 -1.75 -21.12
C ALA A 181 2.85 -3.21 -20.81
N ALA A 182 1.70 -3.68 -21.27
CA ALA A 182 1.28 -5.09 -21.16
C ALA A 182 2.29 -6.02 -21.86
N GLN A 183 2.67 -5.72 -23.11
CA GLN A 183 3.70 -6.49 -23.83
C GLN A 183 5.06 -6.48 -23.12
N TYR A 184 5.45 -5.34 -22.55
CA TYR A 184 6.66 -5.24 -21.75
C TYR A 184 6.58 -6.15 -20.51
N LEU A 185 5.47 -6.13 -19.77
CA LEU A 185 5.27 -6.96 -18.57
C LEU A 185 5.29 -8.46 -18.90
N GLU A 186 4.61 -8.87 -19.97
CA GLU A 186 4.66 -10.24 -20.49
C GLU A 186 6.11 -10.67 -20.83
N SER A 187 6.89 -9.81 -21.47
CA SER A 187 8.31 -10.08 -21.76
C SER A 187 9.18 -10.23 -20.50
N LYS A 188 8.70 -9.76 -19.36
CA LYS A 188 9.33 -9.90 -18.03
C LYS A 188 8.73 -11.03 -17.21
N ASN A 189 7.85 -11.84 -17.80
CA ASN A 189 7.08 -12.88 -17.12
C ASN A 189 6.26 -12.33 -15.93
N VAL A 190 5.83 -11.07 -16.03
CA VAL A 190 4.92 -10.43 -15.06
C VAL A 190 3.52 -10.51 -15.62
N VAL A 191 2.93 -11.69 -15.47
CA VAL A 191 1.56 -12.04 -15.85
C VAL A 191 0.72 -12.28 -14.60
N GLU A 192 -0.60 -12.34 -14.74
CA GLU A 192 -1.52 -12.48 -13.61
C GLU A 192 -1.19 -13.68 -12.70
N GLU A 193 -0.87 -14.84 -13.28
CA GLU A 193 -0.48 -16.05 -12.56
C GLU A 193 0.84 -15.88 -11.79
N SER A 194 1.71 -14.98 -12.23
CA SER A 194 2.93 -14.64 -11.51
C SER A 194 2.66 -13.66 -10.36
N VAL A 195 1.71 -12.74 -10.52
CA VAL A 195 1.36 -11.74 -9.50
C VAL A 195 0.51 -12.37 -8.40
N TYR A 196 -0.37 -13.30 -8.76
CA TYR A 196 -1.31 -14.00 -7.87
C TYR A 196 -1.24 -15.55 -8.03
N PRO A 197 -0.12 -16.19 -7.67
CA PRO A 197 0.07 -17.63 -7.82
C PRO A 197 -0.81 -18.44 -6.84
N GLU A 198 -1.36 -19.60 -7.25
CA GLU A 198 -2.08 -20.50 -6.34
C GLU A 198 -1.20 -21.10 -5.23
#